data_AF-A0A7C3RA93-F1
#
_entry.id   AF-A0A7C3RA93-F1
#
_cell.length_a   1.000
_cell.length_b   1.000
_cell.length_c   1.000
_cell.angle_alpha   90.00
_cell.angle_beta   90.00
_cell.angle_gamma   90.00
#
_symmetry.space_group_name_H-M   'P 1'
#
loop_
_entity.id
_entity.type
_entity.pdbx_description
1 polymer ?
#
loop_
_entity_poly.entity_id
_entity_poly.type
_entity_poly.pdbx_seq_one_letter_code
_entity_poly.pdbx_strand_id
1 'polypeptide(L)'
;MEKLSLKLKEVPVSTRISHFNGKSGTDEYYIALYPTKIADIETQIRWLYKTYTKVMKLNDLDFNTSIFQRFFCSDLVNQADIIKKSPFFTDSLNNPPCIFCICQPPGPYAKIALWAYHIKDRKKTQDKKKQDNSVILRRNKLTHYWTSGLTSPDKETPYEQALSILEKYNTFLNTNDMTLKDNVIRT
;
A
#
# COMPACT_ATOMS: atom_id res chain seq x y z
N MET A 1 4.66 -5.82 -20.29
CA MET A 1 5.01 -5.02 -19.09
C MET A 1 5.77 -3.82 -19.59
N GLU A 2 5.18 -2.64 -19.47
CA GLU A 2 5.88 -1.40 -19.80
C GLU A 2 6.57 -0.89 -18.52
N LYS A 3 7.88 -0.65 -18.61
CA LYS A 3 8.65 -0.05 -17.50
C LYS A 3 8.80 1.43 -17.79
N LEU A 4 8.06 2.25 -17.07
CA LEU A 4 8.18 3.69 -17.14
C LEU A 4 9.10 4.14 -16.00
N SER A 5 10.20 4.82 -16.35
CA SER A 5 11.03 5.51 -15.36
C SER A 5 10.83 7.02 -15.52
N LEU A 6 10.26 7.64 -14.50
CA LEU A 6 10.05 9.07 -14.46
C LEU A 6 11.10 9.70 -13.55
N LYS A 7 12.02 10.50 -14.10
CA LYS A 7 12.89 11.34 -13.29
C LYS A 7 12.24 12.70 -13.09
N LEU A 8 11.62 12.91 -11.95
CA LEU A 8 11.17 14.24 -11.54
C LEU A 8 12.40 15.05 -11.10
N LYS A 9 12.91 15.95 -11.97
CA LYS A 9 14.12 16.73 -11.72
C LYS A 9 14.09 17.58 -10.43
N GLU A 10 12.92 17.82 -9.86
CA GLU A 10 12.71 18.75 -8.75
C GLU A 10 12.66 18.10 -7.35
N VAL A 11 12.63 16.77 -7.25
CA VAL A 11 12.47 16.08 -5.96
C VAL A 11 13.46 14.91 -5.92
N PRO A 12 14.23 14.71 -4.82
CA PRO A 12 15.23 13.66 -4.74
C PRO A 12 14.60 12.29 -4.49
N VAL A 13 13.73 11.84 -5.40
CA VAL A 13 13.03 10.54 -5.36
C VAL A 13 13.21 9.81 -6.68
N SER A 14 13.72 8.59 -6.61
CA SER A 14 13.73 7.65 -7.72
C SER A 14 12.34 7.03 -7.86
N THR A 15 11.81 7.01 -9.09
CA THR A 15 10.49 6.49 -9.41
C THR A 15 10.61 5.34 -10.39
N ARG A 16 9.98 4.21 -10.06
CA ARG A 16 9.82 3.06 -10.96
C ARG A 16 8.34 2.75 -11.08
N ILE A 17 7.84 2.70 -12.31
CA ILE A 17 6.46 2.40 -12.60
C ILE A 17 6.43 1.19 -13.53
N SER A 18 5.65 0.17 -13.16
CA SER A 18 5.32 -0.94 -14.04
C SER A 18 3.84 -0.87 -14.36
N HIS A 19 3.50 -0.90 -15.64
CA HIS A 19 2.12 -0.88 -16.13
C HIS A 19 1.79 -2.18 -16.88
N PHE A 20 0.62 -2.72 -16.55
CA PHE A 20 0.07 -3.92 -17.16
C PHE A 20 -1.33 -3.61 -17.70
N ASN A 21 -1.50 -3.79 -19.00
CA ASN A 21 -2.78 -3.64 -19.68
C ASN A 21 -3.53 -4.99 -19.63
N GLY A 22 -4.62 -5.03 -18.86
CA GLY A 22 -5.50 -6.19 -18.79
C GLY A 22 -6.46 -6.25 -19.98
N LYS A 23 -6.59 -7.44 -20.59
CA LYS A 23 -7.50 -7.69 -21.73
C LYS A 23 -8.96 -7.33 -21.45
N SER A 24 -9.37 -7.29 -20.18
CA SER A 24 -10.73 -6.92 -19.75
C SER A 24 -11.03 -5.41 -19.79
N GLY A 25 -10.03 -4.56 -20.07
CA GLY A 25 -10.15 -3.10 -19.96
C GLY A 25 -9.75 -2.54 -18.59
N THR A 26 -8.97 -3.31 -17.83
CA THR A 26 -8.44 -2.93 -16.52
C THR A 26 -6.94 -2.71 -16.63
N ASP A 27 -6.45 -1.56 -16.19
CA ASP A 27 -5.03 -1.27 -16.11
C ASP A 27 -4.52 -1.41 -14.68
N GLU A 28 -3.35 -2.02 -14.54
CA GLU A 28 -2.70 -2.23 -13.26
C GLU A 28 -1.36 -1.49 -13.22
N TYR A 29 -1.17 -0.67 -12.20
CA TYR A 29 0.04 0.14 -12.01
C TYR A 29 0.71 -0.22 -10.70
N TYR A 30 2.00 -0.52 -10.76
CA TYR A 30 2.86 -0.68 -9.61
C TYR A 30 3.85 0.47 -9.58
N ILE A 31 3.79 1.29 -8.54
CA ILE A 31 4.60 2.49 -8.37
C ILE A 31 5.51 2.27 -7.17
N ALA A 32 6.83 2.29 -7.39
CA ALA A 32 7.82 2.21 -6.32
C ALA A 32 8.65 3.49 -6.27
N LEU A 33 8.68 4.13 -5.10
CA LEU A 33 9.31 5.42 -4.84
C LEU A 33 10.35 5.29 -3.73
N TYR A 34 11.55 5.81 -3.99
CA TYR A 34 12.69 5.73 -3.06
C TYR A 34 13.40 7.09 -2.97
N PRO A 35 13.58 7.66 -1.77
CA PRO A 35 14.46 8.80 -1.58
C PRO A 35 15.88 8.50 -2.05
N THR A 36 16.52 9.49 -2.67
CA THR A 36 17.88 9.42 -3.23
C THR A 36 18.85 10.38 -2.52
N LYS A 37 18.38 11.08 -1.48
CA LYS A 37 19.17 11.93 -0.60
C LYS A 37 18.78 11.68 0.85
N ILE A 38 19.75 11.81 1.74
CA ILE A 38 19.54 11.74 3.19
C ILE A 38 18.75 12.98 3.62
N ALA A 39 17.73 12.76 4.45
CA ALA A 39 16.99 13.81 5.15
C ALA A 39 16.26 13.20 6.37
N ASP A 40 15.65 14.05 7.19
CA ASP A 40 14.70 13.63 8.20
C ASP A 40 13.45 12.97 7.58
N ILE A 41 12.70 12.25 8.41
CA ILE A 41 11.55 11.46 7.97
C ILE A 41 10.43 12.33 7.39
N GLU A 42 10.14 13.49 7.97
CA GLU A 42 9.08 14.40 7.51
C GLU A 42 9.40 14.96 6.13
N THR A 43 10.65 15.35 5.91
CA THR A 43 11.16 15.81 4.62
C THR A 43 11.06 14.71 3.57
N GLN A 44 11.43 13.48 3.89
CA GLN A 44 11.28 12.36 2.94
C GLN A 44 9.81 12.03 2.65
N ILE A 45 8.91 12.10 3.64
CA ILE A 45 7.46 11.94 3.44
C ILE A 45 6.94 12.99 2.46
N ARG A 46 7.31 14.27 2.63
CA ARG A 46 6.91 15.35 1.70
C ARG A 46 7.41 15.10 0.27
N TRP A 47 8.65 14.64 0.12
CA TRP A 47 9.21 14.27 -1.18
C TRP A 47 8.45 13.12 -1.83
N LEU A 48 8.15 12.07 -1.07
CA LEU A 48 7.37 10.92 -1.54
C LEU A 48 5.96 11.36 -1.96
N TYR A 49 5.26 12.14 -1.13
CA TYR A 49 3.89 12.57 -1.43
C TYR A 49 3.82 13.47 -2.66
N LYS A 50 4.72 14.46 -2.78
CA LYS A 50 4.82 15.33 -3.98
C LYS A 50 5.10 14.50 -5.24
N THR A 51 5.98 13.51 -5.14
CA THR A 51 6.31 12.63 -6.27
C THR A 51 5.13 11.73 -6.64
N TYR A 52 4.49 11.12 -5.65
CA TYR A 52 3.36 10.21 -5.82
C TYR A 52 2.17 10.89 -6.48
N THR A 53 1.76 12.06 -6.00
CA THR A 53 0.65 12.84 -6.59
C THR A 53 0.95 13.25 -8.04
N LYS A 54 2.20 13.63 -8.35
CA LYS A 54 2.61 13.93 -9.73
C LYS A 54 2.59 12.68 -10.62
N VAL A 55 3.05 11.54 -10.13
CA VAL A 55 2.97 10.26 -10.85
C VAL A 55 1.53 9.87 -11.12
N MET A 56 0.64 9.99 -10.12
CA MET A 56 -0.78 9.71 -10.30
C MET A 56 -1.38 10.59 -11.40
N LYS A 57 -1.16 11.92 -11.33
CA LYS A 57 -1.65 12.86 -12.34
C LYS A 57 -1.16 12.53 -13.76
N LEU A 58 0.11 12.18 -13.92
CA LEU A 58 0.69 11.87 -15.24
C LEU A 58 0.14 10.57 -15.86
N ASN A 59 -0.33 9.63 -15.04
CA ASN A 59 -0.90 8.36 -15.49
C ASN A 59 -2.43 8.35 -15.43
N ASP A 60 -3.05 9.52 -15.21
CA ASP A 60 -4.50 9.66 -15.05
C ASP A 60 -5.05 8.67 -13.99
N LEU A 61 -4.34 8.60 -12.86
CA LEU A 61 -4.73 7.85 -11.67
C LEU A 61 -5.25 8.84 -10.62
N ASP A 62 -6.12 8.33 -9.76
CA ASP A 62 -6.59 9.02 -8.57
C ASP A 62 -6.41 8.14 -7.33
N PHE A 63 -6.69 8.69 -6.16
CA PHE A 63 -6.60 7.94 -4.91
C PHE A 63 -7.61 6.79 -4.78
N ASN A 64 -8.74 6.83 -5.48
CA ASN A 64 -9.72 5.73 -5.49
C ASN A 64 -9.18 4.51 -6.25
N THR A 65 -8.37 4.72 -7.29
CA THR A 65 -7.66 3.64 -7.99
C THR A 65 -6.61 2.95 -7.13
N SER A 66 -6.14 3.59 -6.05
CA SER A 66 -5.13 3.03 -5.14
C SER A 66 -5.71 1.86 -4.34
N ILE A 67 -5.19 0.65 -4.53
CA ILE A 67 -5.63 -0.55 -3.83
C ILE A 67 -4.89 -0.72 -2.51
N PHE A 68 -3.56 -0.66 -2.57
CA PHE A 68 -2.73 -0.66 -1.37
C PHE A 68 -1.52 0.26 -1.50
N GLN A 69 -1.01 0.68 -0.35
CA GLN A 69 0.25 1.39 -0.20
C GLN A 69 1.07 0.71 0.90
N ARG A 70 2.30 0.31 0.57
CA ARG A 70 3.23 -0.35 1.48
C ARG A 70 4.44 0.54 1.71
N PHE A 71 4.59 1.00 2.94
CA PHE A 71 5.71 1.79 3.41
C PHE A 71 6.78 0.88 4.03
N PHE A 72 7.98 0.92 3.46
CA PHE A 72 9.16 0.28 4.01
C PHE A 72 9.88 1.33 4.87
N CYS A 73 10.05 1.05 6.16
CA CYS A 73 10.56 2.02 7.12
C CYS A 73 11.85 1.51 7.74
N SER A 74 12.84 2.39 7.90
CA SER A 74 14.11 2.07 8.54
C SER A 74 13.96 1.85 10.05
N ASP A 75 12.99 2.54 10.66
CA ASP A 75 12.72 2.53 12.09
C ASP A 75 11.23 2.78 12.32
N LEU A 76 10.42 1.75 12.07
CA LEU A 76 8.97 1.89 12.14
C LEU A 76 8.49 2.30 13.53
N VAL A 77 9.14 1.82 14.59
CA VAL A 77 8.73 2.09 15.98
C VAL A 77 8.74 3.59 16.26
N ASN A 78 9.82 4.28 15.88
CA ASN A 78 9.95 5.72 16.12
C ASN A 78 9.32 6.59 15.03
N GLN A 79 9.01 6.03 13.86
CA GLN A 79 8.49 6.78 12.71
C GLN A 79 6.97 6.65 12.51
N ALA A 80 6.33 5.64 13.11
CA ALA A 80 4.93 5.29 12.84
C ALA A 80 3.97 6.49 13.03
N ASP A 81 4.13 7.26 14.10
CA ASP A 81 3.23 8.37 14.39
C ASP A 81 3.36 9.51 13.40
N ILE A 82 4.59 9.80 12.95
CA ILE A 82 4.84 10.82 11.92
C ILE A 82 4.25 10.35 10.58
N ILE A 83 4.40 9.07 10.25
CA ILE A 83 3.83 8.49 9.02
C ILE A 83 2.30 8.53 9.05
N LYS A 84 1.66 8.17 10.18
CA LYS A 84 0.20 8.21 10.34
C LYS A 84 -0.39 9.61 10.26
N LYS A 85 0.38 10.64 10.60
CA LYS A 85 -0.03 12.06 10.47
C LYS A 85 0.23 12.64 9.08
N SER A 86 0.82 11.86 8.18
CA SER A 86 1.12 12.32 6.83
C SER A 86 -0.12 12.39 5.94
N PRO A 87 -0.06 13.17 4.84
CA PRO A 87 -1.14 13.23 3.85
C PRO A 87 -1.57 11.87 3.27
N PHE A 88 -0.70 10.85 3.31
CA PHE A 88 -1.05 9.49 2.89
C PHE A 88 -2.16 8.84 3.74
N PHE A 89 -2.36 9.30 4.97
CA PHE A 89 -3.35 8.79 5.92
C PHE A 89 -4.47 9.79 6.21
N THR A 90 -4.17 11.10 6.12
CA THR A 90 -5.10 12.16 6.53
C THR A 90 -5.94 12.73 5.39
N ASP A 91 -5.52 12.58 4.14
CA ASP A 91 -6.35 13.00 3.01
C ASP A 91 -7.61 12.14 3.04
N SER A 92 -8.76 12.79 3.28
CA SER A 92 -10.06 12.14 3.40
C SER A 92 -10.45 11.50 2.07
N LEU A 93 -10.13 10.23 1.94
CA LEU A 93 -10.52 9.42 0.79
C LEU A 93 -11.87 8.79 1.10
N ASN A 94 -12.86 9.04 0.24
CA ASN A 94 -14.13 8.29 0.26
C ASN A 94 -13.88 6.77 0.19
N ASN A 95 -12.74 6.36 -0.38
CA ASN A 95 -12.35 4.96 -0.49
C ASN A 95 -10.83 4.77 -0.35
N PRO A 96 -10.28 4.77 0.88
CA PRO A 96 -8.85 4.72 1.12
C PRO A 96 -8.23 3.41 0.63
N PRO A 97 -6.93 3.39 0.27
CA PRO A 97 -6.20 2.15 0.05
C PRO A 97 -5.98 1.39 1.37
N CYS A 98 -5.62 0.12 1.25
CA CYS A 98 -5.09 -0.66 2.38
C CYS A 98 -3.65 -0.23 2.62
N ILE A 99 -3.32 0.22 3.83
CA ILE A 99 -1.98 0.74 4.14
C ILE A 99 -1.21 -0.25 4.98
N PHE A 100 0.02 -0.53 4.57
CA PHE A 100 0.96 -1.40 5.27
C PHE A 100 2.18 -0.56 5.65
N CYS A 101 2.60 -0.63 6.91
CA CYS A 101 3.89 -0.09 7.34
C CYS A 101 4.71 -1.26 7.88
N ILE A 102 5.90 -1.47 7.32
CA ILE A 102 6.76 -2.60 7.68
C ILE A 102 8.18 -2.13 8.00
N CYS A 103 8.77 -2.74 9.01
CA CYS A 103 10.15 -2.49 9.41
C CYS A 103 11.08 -3.32 8.52
N GLN A 104 11.43 -2.77 7.36
CA GLN A 104 12.35 -3.37 6.40
C GLN A 104 13.22 -2.25 5.82
N PRO A 105 14.56 -2.42 5.74
CA PRO A 105 15.46 -1.38 5.25
C PRO A 105 15.05 -0.86 3.86
N PRO A 106 14.68 0.42 3.71
CA PRO A 106 14.15 0.95 2.45
C PRO A 106 15.23 1.33 1.41
N GLY A 107 16.51 1.18 1.76
CA GLY A 107 17.67 1.52 0.94
C GLY A 107 18.61 2.52 1.63
N PRO A 108 19.84 2.73 1.09
CA PRO A 108 20.92 3.42 1.80
C PRO A 108 20.65 4.88 2.20
N TYR A 109 19.83 5.60 1.44
CA TYR A 109 19.50 7.01 1.73
C TYR A 109 18.11 7.19 2.37
N ALA A 110 17.31 6.14 2.38
CA ALA A 110 15.90 6.21 2.71
C ALA A 110 15.68 5.89 4.20
N LYS A 111 14.90 6.73 4.87
CA LYS A 111 14.19 6.39 6.11
C LYS A 111 12.85 5.74 5.81
N ILE A 112 12.26 6.11 4.67
CA ILE A 112 10.99 5.57 4.19
C ILE A 112 11.01 5.40 2.66
N ALA A 113 10.44 4.30 2.18
CA ALA A 113 10.14 4.08 0.76
C ALA A 113 8.68 3.64 0.60
N LEU A 114 8.08 3.92 -0.56
CA LEU A 114 6.68 3.58 -0.86
C LEU A 114 6.60 2.61 -2.03
N TRP A 115 5.79 1.57 -1.88
CA TRP A 115 5.25 0.78 -2.98
C TRP A 115 3.73 0.89 -3.00
N ALA A 116 3.17 1.49 -4.05
CA ALA A 116 1.74 1.62 -4.27
C ALA A 116 1.29 0.72 -5.43
N TYR A 117 0.11 0.12 -5.28
CA TYR A 117 -0.57 -0.63 -6.33
C TYR A 117 -1.91 0.01 -6.65
N HIS A 118 -2.15 0.25 -7.93
CA HIS A 118 -3.39 0.83 -8.43
C HIS A 118 -4.04 -0.07 -9.46
N ILE A 119 -5.37 -0.08 -9.43
CA ILE A 119 -6.22 -0.66 -10.45
C ILE A 119 -7.11 0.43 -11.01
N LYS A 120 -6.92 0.72 -12.29
CA LYS A 120 -7.76 1.64 -13.06
C LYS A 120 -8.69 0.83 -13.95
N ASP A 121 -9.95 0.73 -13.55
CA ASP A 121 -10.99 0.09 -14.34
C ASP A 121 -11.71 1.11 -15.22
N ARG A 122 -11.44 1.07 -16.53
CA ARG A 122 -12.03 1.99 -17.50
C ARG A 122 -13.54 1.81 -17.65
N LYS A 123 -14.05 0.60 -17.34
CA LYS A 123 -15.48 0.27 -17.44
C LYS A 123 -16.25 0.55 -16.16
N LYS A 124 -15.57 0.96 -15.08
CA LYS A 124 -16.17 1.22 -13.75
C LYS A 124 -17.04 0.07 -13.23
N THR A 125 -16.64 -1.16 -13.52
CA THR A 125 -17.27 -2.40 -13.07
C THR A 125 -16.75 -2.88 -11.72
N GLN A 126 -15.66 -2.30 -11.23
CA GLN A 126 -15.09 -2.62 -9.93
C GLN A 126 -15.90 -2.03 -8.77
N ASP A 127 -16.16 -2.88 -7.78
CA ASP A 127 -16.71 -2.48 -6.49
C ASP A 127 -15.60 -2.59 -5.43
N LYS A 128 -15.03 -1.45 -5.07
CA LYS A 128 -14.00 -1.32 -4.04
C LYS A 128 -14.64 -0.75 -2.79
N LYS A 129 -14.45 -1.39 -1.66
CA LYS A 129 -14.88 -0.88 -0.35
C LYS A 129 -13.80 -1.07 0.70
N LYS A 130 -13.78 -0.18 1.69
CA LYS A 130 -12.99 -0.33 2.90
C LYS A 130 -13.87 -0.95 3.99
N GLN A 131 -13.34 -1.96 4.68
CA GLN A 131 -13.94 -2.55 5.86
C GLN A 131 -12.83 -2.68 6.91
N ASP A 132 -12.91 -1.88 7.97
CA ASP A 132 -11.86 -1.73 8.97
C ASP A 132 -10.50 -1.40 8.33
N ASN A 133 -9.47 -2.21 8.59
CA ASN A 133 -8.15 -2.10 7.99
C ASN A 133 -8.03 -2.85 6.65
N SER A 134 -9.12 -3.40 6.14
CA SER A 134 -9.14 -4.18 4.90
C SER A 134 -9.70 -3.38 3.73
N VAL A 135 -9.15 -3.62 2.54
CA VAL A 135 -9.76 -3.24 1.26
C VAL A 135 -10.28 -4.49 0.58
N ILE A 136 -11.53 -4.43 0.15
CA ILE A 136 -12.22 -5.49 -0.56
C ILE A 136 -12.50 -4.97 -1.96
N LEU A 137 -12.08 -5.72 -2.97
CA LEU A 137 -12.32 -5.40 -4.37
C LEU A 137 -13.02 -6.56 -5.05
N ARG A 138 -14.26 -6.34 -5.47
CA ARG A 138 -14.97 -7.28 -6.32
C ARG A 138 -14.79 -6.91 -7.79
N ARG A 139 -14.31 -7.89 -8.56
CA ARG A 139 -14.15 -7.84 -10.01
C ARG A 139 -14.82 -9.07 -10.60
N ASN A 140 -15.99 -8.89 -11.22
CA ASN A 140 -16.79 -9.99 -11.75
C ASN A 140 -17.13 -11.02 -10.66
N LYS A 141 -16.66 -12.27 -10.84
CA LYS A 141 -16.86 -13.39 -9.90
C LYS A 141 -15.77 -13.49 -8.82
N LEU A 142 -14.70 -12.69 -8.90
CA LEU A 142 -13.59 -12.74 -7.96
C LEU A 142 -13.67 -11.57 -6.98
N THR A 143 -13.45 -11.86 -5.72
CA THR A 143 -13.30 -10.86 -4.65
C THR A 143 -11.90 -10.98 -4.08
N HIS A 144 -11.16 -9.87 -4.07
CA HIS A 144 -9.84 -9.80 -3.48
C HIS A 144 -9.91 -9.04 -2.16
N TYR A 145 -9.19 -9.56 -1.17
CA TYR A 145 -9.06 -8.97 0.15
C TYR A 145 -7.60 -8.59 0.39
N TRP A 146 -7.35 -7.32 0.71
CA TRP A 146 -6.09 -6.87 1.29
C TRP A 146 -6.37 -6.47 2.72
N THR A 147 -5.76 -7.16 3.68
CA THR A 147 -5.92 -6.85 5.11
C THR A 147 -4.58 -6.42 5.69
N SER A 148 -4.58 -5.41 6.55
CA SER A 148 -3.39 -4.91 7.23
C SER A 148 -3.67 -4.60 8.70
N GLY A 149 -2.61 -4.28 9.45
CA GLY A 149 -2.76 -3.79 10.83
C GLY A 149 -3.25 -4.83 11.84
N LEU A 150 -3.12 -6.13 11.56
CA LEU A 150 -3.32 -7.16 12.57
C LEU A 150 -2.20 -7.07 13.60
N THR A 151 -2.56 -6.64 14.80
CA THR A 151 -1.65 -6.50 15.94
C THR A 151 -2.31 -7.04 17.20
N SER A 152 -1.50 -7.53 18.14
CA SER A 152 -1.96 -7.94 19.48
C SER A 152 -1.08 -7.32 20.56
N PRO A 153 -1.03 -5.97 20.67
CA PRO A 153 -0.17 -5.29 21.64
C PRO A 153 -0.59 -5.57 23.10
N ASP A 154 -1.79 -6.13 23.29
CA ASP A 154 -2.33 -6.60 24.56
C ASP A 154 -1.65 -7.87 25.11
N LYS A 155 -0.84 -8.55 24.30
CA LYS A 155 -0.11 -9.77 24.71
C LYS A 155 1.30 -9.43 25.16
N GLU A 156 1.74 -10.07 26.25
CA GLU A 156 3.01 -9.78 26.90
C GLU A 156 4.21 -10.33 26.11
N THR A 157 4.10 -11.57 25.62
CA THR A 157 5.23 -12.24 24.96
C THR A 157 5.12 -12.20 23.44
N PRO A 158 6.25 -12.20 22.69
CA PRO A 158 6.22 -12.32 21.23
C PRO A 158 5.51 -13.57 20.72
N TYR A 159 5.59 -14.68 21.47
CA TYR A 159 4.89 -15.92 21.16
C TYR A 159 3.37 -15.73 21.18
N GLU A 160 2.83 -15.15 22.25
CA GLU A 160 1.40 -14.90 22.39
C GLU A 160 0.90 -13.85 21.39
N GLN A 161 1.72 -12.82 21.10
CA GLN A 161 1.42 -11.85 20.06
C GLN A 161 1.28 -12.54 18.70
N ALA A 162 2.24 -13.38 18.33
CA ALA A 162 2.23 -14.11 17.06
C ALA A 162 1.04 -15.06 16.95
N LEU A 163 0.78 -15.87 17.99
CA LEU A 163 -0.35 -16.78 18.02
C LEU A 163 -1.68 -16.02 17.88
N SER A 164 -1.86 -14.95 18.65
CA SER A 164 -3.08 -14.14 18.61
C SER A 164 -3.30 -13.47 17.25
N ILE A 165 -2.24 -13.01 16.57
CA ILE A 165 -2.34 -12.47 15.21
C ILE A 165 -2.80 -13.55 14.22
N LEU A 166 -2.26 -14.77 14.33
CA LEU A 166 -2.65 -15.88 13.47
C LEU A 166 -4.12 -16.31 13.71
N GLU A 167 -4.56 -16.34 14.96
CA GLU A 167 -5.97 -16.62 15.33
C GLU A 167 -6.93 -15.55 14.81
N LYS A 168 -6.57 -14.27 14.95
CA LYS A 168 -7.34 -13.14 14.38
C LYS A 168 -7.43 -13.28 12.87
N TYR A 169 -6.33 -13.63 12.20
CA TYR A 169 -6.33 -13.84 10.76
C TYR A 169 -7.19 -15.03 10.34
N ASN A 170 -7.11 -16.16 11.05
CA ASN A 170 -7.92 -17.34 10.78
C ASN A 170 -9.43 -17.04 10.97
N THR A 171 -9.77 -16.29 12.02
CA THR A 171 -11.14 -15.80 12.23
C THR A 171 -11.61 -14.95 11.05
N PHE A 172 -10.80 -13.99 10.61
CA PHE A 172 -11.11 -13.16 9.44
C PHE A 172 -11.36 -13.99 8.18
N LEU A 173 -10.54 -15.01 7.91
CA LEU A 173 -10.72 -15.91 6.78
C LEU A 173 -12.05 -16.67 6.90
N ASN A 174 -12.32 -17.30 8.05
CA ASN A 174 -13.55 -18.06 8.29
C ASN A 174 -14.81 -17.20 8.14
N THR A 175 -14.82 -15.96 8.65
CA THR A 175 -15.95 -15.03 8.49
C THR A 175 -16.24 -14.67 7.03
N ASN A 176 -15.28 -14.86 6.13
CA ASN A 176 -15.43 -14.61 4.70
C ASN A 176 -15.46 -15.91 3.87
N ASP A 177 -15.74 -17.06 4.49
CA ASP A 177 -15.76 -18.38 3.85
C ASP A 177 -14.44 -18.72 3.11
N MET A 178 -13.31 -18.28 3.66
CA MET A 178 -11.97 -18.50 3.11
C MET A 178 -11.12 -19.40 4.01
N THR A 179 -10.10 -20.02 3.42
CA THR A 179 -9.04 -20.75 4.13
C THR A 179 -7.65 -20.25 3.71
N LEU A 180 -6.64 -20.50 4.54
CA LEU A 180 -5.26 -20.16 4.19
C LEU A 180 -4.79 -20.94 2.97
N LYS A 181 -5.16 -22.23 2.87
CA LYS A 181 -4.77 -23.12 1.78
C LYS A 181 -5.32 -22.67 0.43
N ASP A 182 -6.59 -22.27 0.41
CA ASP A 182 -7.32 -22.10 -0.85
C ASP A 182 -7.35 -20.64 -1.33
N ASN A 183 -7.14 -19.67 -0.43
CA ASN A 183 -7.37 -18.26 -0.74
C ASN A 183 -6.16 -17.33 -0.55
N VAL A 184 -5.09 -17.78 0.11
CA VAL A 184 -3.95 -16.89 0.39
C VAL A 184 -2.92 -16.96 -0.73
N ILE A 185 -2.70 -15.80 -1.36
CA ILE A 185 -1.62 -15.59 -2.32
C ILE A 185 -0.50 -14.82 -1.62
N ARG A 186 0.69 -15.43 -1.54
CA ARG A 186 1.87 -14.77 -1.00
C ARG A 186 2.44 -13.84 -2.09
N THR A 187 2.42 -12.53 -1.86
CA THR A 187 2.95 -11.50 -2.77
C THR A 187 4.24 -10.89 -2.26
#